data_AF-A0A0F8Z1N1-F1
#
_entry.id   AF-A0A0F8Z1N1-F1
#
_cell.length_a   1.000
_cell.length_b   1.000
_cell.length_c   1.000
_cell.angle_alpha   90.00
_cell.angle_beta   90.00
_cell.angle_gamma   90.00
#
_symmetry.space_group_name_H-M   'P 1'
#
loop_
_entity.id
_entity.type
_entity.pdbx_description
1 polymer ?
#
loop_
_entity_poly.entity_id
_entity_poly.type
_entity_poly.pdbx_seq_one_letter_code
_entity_poly.pdbx_strand_id
1 'polypeptide(L)' 'VPVIDRRYPLSEVAEAFRYLEEGHHKGKIVITMEHNNKT' A
#
# COMPACT_ATOMS: atom_id res chain seq x y z
N VAL A 1 -0.07 4.19 -17.56
CA VAL A 1 0.25 3.24 -16.48
C VAL A 1 0.28 4.02 -15.17
N PRO A 2 -0.40 3.60 -14.08
CA PRO A 2 -0.38 4.35 -12.83
C PRO A 2 1.04 4.39 -12.25
N VAL A 3 1.50 5.56 -11.81
CA VAL A 3 2.73 5.68 -11.02
C VAL A 3 2.44 5.17 -9.61
N ILE A 4 3.18 4.15 -9.19
CA ILE A 4 3.07 3.55 -7.86
C ILE A 4 4.28 4.00 -7.08
N ASP A 5 4.01 4.62 -5.95
CA ASP A 5 5.04 5.15 -5.06
C ASP A 5 5.54 4.06 -4.10
N ARG A 6 4.59 3.37 -3.46
CA ARG A 6 4.90 2.29 -2.52
C ARG A 6 3.78 1.26 -2.45
N ARG A 7 4.13 0.04 -2.08
CA ARG A 7 3.20 -1.08 -1.84
C ARG A 7 3.34 -1.55 -0.39
N TYR A 8 2.22 -1.83 0.25
CA TYR A 8 2.16 -2.37 1.61
C TYR A 8 1.25 -3.60 1.62
N PRO A 9 1.59 -4.69 2.32
CA PRO A 9 0.64 -5.75 2.60
C PRO A 9 -0.52 -5.23 3.47
N LEU A 10 -1.66 -5.93 3.43
CA LEU A 10 -2.83 -5.59 4.26
C LEU A 10 -2.50 -5.51 5.77
N SER A 11 -1.52 -6.29 6.24
CA SER A 11 -1.04 -6.25 7.63
C SER A 11 -0.35 -4.93 8.03
N GLU A 12 0.07 -4.12 7.06
CA GLU A 12 0.84 -2.89 7.27
C GLU A 12 0.06 -1.62 6.91
N VAL A 13 -1.28 -1.68 6.93
CA VAL A 13 -2.13 -0.52 6.63
C VAL A 13 -1.80 0.69 7.53
N ALA A 14 -1.46 0.48 8.79
CA ALA A 14 -1.08 1.57 9.69
C ALA A 14 0.18 2.32 9.18
N GLU A 15 1.20 1.61 8.72
CA GLU A 15 2.41 2.21 8.16
C GLU A 15 2.15 2.90 6.82
N ALA A 16 1.22 2.37 6.02
CA ALA A 16 0.76 3.03 4.80
C ALA A 16 0.09 4.39 5.10
N PHE A 17 -0.70 4.48 6.17
CA PHE A 17 -1.30 5.75 6.61
C PHE A 17 -0.25 6.72 7.15
N ARG A 18 0.70 6.26 7.96
CA ARG A 18 1.80 7.11 8.43
C ARG A 18 2.58 7.73 7.27
N TYR A 19 2.90 6.91 6.26
CA TYR A 19 3.57 7.38 5.04
C TYR A 19 2.71 8.36 4.22
N LEU A 20 1.39 8.13 4.18
CA LEU A 20 0.46 9.06 3.54
C LEU A 20 0.47 10.43 4.24
N GLU A 21 0.46 10.43 5.58
CA GLU A 21 0.46 11.64 6.42
C GLU A 21 1.75 12.45 6.31
N GLU A 22 2.89 11.82 5.97
CA GLU A 22 4.15 12.52 5.68
C GLU A 22 4.04 13.45 4.45
N GLY A 23 3.04 13.26 3.58
CA GLY A 23 2.69 14.21 2.51
C GLY A 23 3.67 14.29 1.32
N HIS A 24 4.78 13.55 1.33
CA HIS A 24 5.80 13.57 0.28
C HIS A 24 5.67 12.47 -0.77
N HIS A 25 4.59 11.69 -0.72
CA HIS A 25 4.38 10.55 -1.61
C HIS A 25 4.15 11.00 -3.07
N LYS A 26 4.76 10.30 -4.03
CA LYS A 26 4.66 10.61 -5.47
C LYS A 26 3.94 9.49 -6.22
N GLY A 27 2.62 9.57 -6.23
CA GLY A 27 1.77 8.62 -6.94
C GLY A 27 0.89 7.82 -5.99
N LYS A 28 0.52 6.60 -6.37
CA LYS A 28 -0.41 5.79 -5.58
C LYS A 28 0.34 4.95 -4.55
N ILE A 29 -0.17 4.97 -3.32
CA ILE A 29 0.12 3.96 -2.30
C ILE A 29 -0.86 2.82 -2.51
N VAL A 30 -0.36 1.59 -2.67
CA VAL A 30 -1.19 0.41 -2.98
C VAL A 30 -1.13 -0.57 -1.81
N ILE A 31 -2.30 -1.03 -1.35
CA ILE A 31 -2.39 -2.10 -0.38
C ILE A 31 -2.56 -3.44 -1.13
N THR A 32 -1.67 -4.39 -0.86
CA THR A 32 -1.70 -5.73 -1.46
C THR A 32 -2.37 -6.72 -0.53
N MET A 33 -3.31 -7.49 -1.06
CA MET A 33 -3.98 -8.58 -0.36
C MET A 33 -3.51 -9.91 -0.93
N GLU A 34 -2.97 -10.77 -0.07
CA GLU A 34 -2.72 -12.17 -0.41
C GLU A 34 -4.06 -12.90 -0.46
N HIS A 35 -4.42 -13.44 -1.63
CA HIS A 35 -5.53 -14.37 -1.73
C HIS A 35 -5.01 -15.77 -1.39
N ASN A 36 -5.25 -16.21 -0.16
CA ASN A 36 -5.06 -17.61 0.19
C ASN A 36 -6.18 -18.41 -0.47
N ASN A 37 -5.95 -18.84 -1.71
CA ASN A 37 -6.82 -19.79 -2.40
C ASN A 37 -6.69 -21.17 -1.72
N LYS A 38 -7.32 -21.32 -0.55
CA LYS A 38 -7.61 -22.62 0.04
C LYS A 38 -8.90 -23.11 -0.62
N THR A 39 -8.75 -23.80 -1.74
CA THR A 39 -9.73 -24.81 -2.17
C THR A 39 -9.67 -26.01 -1.25
#